data_AF-A0A285SWL2-F1
#
_entry.id   AF-A0A285SWL2-F1
#
_cell.length_a   1.000
_cell.length_b   1.000
_cell.length_c   1.000
_cell.angle_alpha   90.00
_cell.angle_beta   90.00
_cell.angle_gamma   90.00
#
_symmetry.space_group_name_H-M   'P 1'
#
loop_
_entity.id
_entity.type
_entity.pdbx_description
1 polymer ?
#
loop_
_entity_poly.entity_id
_entity_poly.type
_entity_poly.pdbx_seq_one_letter_code
_entity_poly.pdbx_strand_id
1 'polypeptide(L)'
;MDKIVKIILTSLTAFLLVFSATNNYTNAASSSNSSNIEKLKKQVNELSGSNIKKDGEIKKLKTQITEKDKKIKSLETELGELKTKIKNLEKQLNPKETPQKDLIKKSDLPYTHTAKNGMSLRINSYEATSGGIKLNITLKNNSTVSDKGDIMTSTWEIYDGKNTLKFLDQDDTFWDIDYLRAGQEVTGDVIYKGLTTTTNTFTLYGSLWQYIDAEEFKLTFSVE
;
A
#
# COMPACT_ATOMS: atom_id res chain seq x y z
N MET A 1 33.38 -114.74 -15.87
CA MET A 1 33.57 -113.53 -15.03
C MET A 1 33.00 -113.84 -13.65
N ASP A 2 33.81 -113.77 -12.61
CA ASP A 2 33.43 -114.10 -11.23
C ASP A 2 32.29 -113.17 -10.74
N LYS A 3 31.36 -113.68 -9.92
CA LYS A 3 30.22 -112.92 -9.37
C LYS A 3 30.69 -111.67 -8.62
N ILE A 4 31.83 -111.77 -7.95
CA ILE A 4 32.46 -110.67 -7.20
C ILE A 4 32.84 -109.51 -8.15
N VAL A 5 33.43 -109.82 -9.30
CA VAL A 5 33.82 -108.80 -10.29
C VAL A 5 32.61 -108.06 -10.86
N LYS A 6 31.50 -108.77 -11.10
CA LYS A 6 30.24 -108.13 -11.53
C LYS A 6 29.69 -107.17 -10.47
N ILE A 7 29.65 -107.57 -9.21
CA ILE A 7 29.16 -106.74 -8.11
C ILE A 7 30.02 -105.46 -7.97
N ILE A 8 31.34 -105.60 -8.01
CA ILE A 8 32.26 -104.44 -7.93
C ILE A 8 32.02 -103.49 -9.11
N LEU A 9 31.90 -104.02 -10.34
CA LEU A 9 31.70 -103.20 -11.53
C LEU A 9 30.35 -102.46 -11.51
N THR A 10 29.28 -103.12 -11.09
CA THR A 10 27.96 -102.51 -10.94
C THR A 10 27.95 -101.42 -9.87
N SER A 11 28.58 -101.68 -8.70
CA SER A 11 28.70 -100.68 -7.62
C SER A 11 29.53 -99.47 -8.04
N LEU A 12 30.64 -99.68 -8.75
CA LEU A 12 31.47 -98.58 -9.26
C LEU A 12 30.73 -97.74 -10.30
N THR A 13 29.95 -98.38 -11.17
CA THR A 13 29.15 -97.68 -12.18
C THR A 13 28.05 -96.85 -11.52
N ALA A 14 27.36 -97.41 -10.51
CA ALA A 14 26.36 -96.67 -9.74
C ALA A 14 26.98 -95.47 -9.00
N PHE A 15 28.15 -95.65 -8.38
CA PHE A 15 28.87 -94.56 -7.71
C PHE A 15 29.26 -93.44 -8.69
N LEU A 16 29.80 -93.78 -9.86
CA LEU A 16 30.15 -92.78 -10.89
C LEU A 16 28.93 -92.03 -11.42
N LEU A 17 27.78 -92.71 -11.55
CA LEU A 17 26.51 -92.10 -11.95
C LEU A 17 26.01 -91.09 -10.90
N VAL A 18 26.03 -91.47 -9.62
CA VAL A 18 25.63 -90.58 -8.52
C VAL A 18 26.60 -89.40 -8.38
N PHE A 19 27.91 -89.66 -8.48
CA PHE A 19 28.93 -88.62 -8.40
C PHE A 19 28.80 -87.60 -9.54
N SER A 20 28.66 -88.06 -10.78
CA SER A 20 28.47 -87.17 -11.95
C SER A 20 27.17 -86.37 -11.87
N ALA A 21 26.05 -86.98 -11.44
CA ALA A 21 24.79 -86.28 -11.23
C ALA A 21 24.91 -85.19 -10.16
N THR A 22 25.58 -85.49 -9.05
CA THR A 22 25.83 -84.54 -7.96
C THR A 22 26.68 -83.37 -8.43
N ASN A 23 27.77 -83.64 -9.17
CA ASN A 23 28.66 -82.60 -9.70
C ASN A 23 27.96 -81.69 -10.72
N ASN A 24 27.11 -82.27 -11.57
CA ASN A 24 26.33 -81.48 -12.54
C ASN A 24 25.32 -80.57 -11.83
N TYR A 25 24.66 -81.05 -10.78
CA TYR A 25 23.73 -80.25 -9.98
C TYR A 25 24.44 -79.10 -9.25
N THR A 26 25.58 -79.37 -8.60
CA THR A 26 26.36 -78.33 -7.90
C THR A 26 26.90 -77.28 -8.87
N ASN A 27 27.35 -77.68 -10.05
CA ASN A 27 27.82 -76.76 -11.11
C ASN A 27 26.67 -75.89 -11.64
N ALA A 28 25.49 -76.48 -11.88
CA ALA A 28 24.32 -75.73 -12.31
C ALA A 28 23.86 -74.70 -11.26
N ALA A 29 23.82 -75.11 -9.99
CA ALA A 29 23.49 -74.22 -8.87
C ALA A 29 24.52 -73.09 -8.72
N SER A 30 25.81 -73.39 -8.84
CA SER A 30 26.89 -72.39 -8.76
C SER A 30 26.81 -71.38 -9.91
N SER A 31 26.54 -71.85 -11.13
CA SER A 31 26.34 -70.99 -12.30
C SER A 31 25.13 -70.07 -12.12
N SER A 32 24.00 -70.61 -11.65
CA SER A 32 22.79 -69.84 -11.35
C SER A 32 23.04 -68.75 -10.29
N ASN A 33 23.72 -69.11 -9.20
CA ASN A 33 24.07 -68.17 -8.14
C ASN A 33 25.00 -67.06 -8.65
N SER A 34 25.99 -67.38 -9.48
CA SER A 34 26.87 -66.38 -10.09
C SER A 34 26.09 -65.37 -10.94
N SER A 35 25.15 -65.85 -11.77
CA SER A 35 24.28 -64.97 -12.57
C SER A 35 23.41 -64.05 -11.69
N ASN A 36 22.86 -64.58 -10.61
CA ASN A 36 22.06 -63.78 -9.67
C ASN A 36 22.88 -62.72 -8.96
N ILE A 37 24.12 -63.04 -8.56
CA ILE A 37 25.05 -62.08 -7.95
C ILE A 37 25.37 -60.94 -8.92
N GLU A 38 25.61 -61.22 -10.20
CA GLU A 38 25.85 -60.18 -11.20
C GLU A 38 24.64 -59.26 -11.40
N LYS A 39 23.43 -59.82 -11.46
CA LYS A 39 22.19 -59.05 -11.54
C LYS A 39 22.01 -58.13 -10.33
N LEU A 40 22.24 -58.65 -9.13
CA LEU A 40 22.15 -57.86 -7.89
C LEU A 40 23.21 -56.75 -7.84
N LYS A 41 24.46 -57.03 -8.25
CA LYS A 41 25.51 -56.00 -8.35
C LYS A 41 25.10 -54.87 -9.29
N LYS A 42 24.52 -55.20 -10.45
CA LYS A 42 24.02 -54.20 -11.40
C LYS A 42 22.91 -53.34 -10.78
N GLN A 43 21.93 -53.96 -10.13
CA GLN A 43 20.86 -53.24 -9.43
C GLN A 43 21.38 -52.32 -8.32
N VAL A 44 22.34 -52.79 -7.52
CA VAL A 44 22.98 -51.98 -6.46
C VAL A 44 23.69 -50.77 -7.05
N ASN A 45 24.41 -50.95 -8.15
CA ASN A 45 25.11 -49.85 -8.83
C ASN A 45 24.11 -48.81 -9.41
N GLU A 46 23.00 -49.27 -10.00
CA GLU A 46 21.95 -48.40 -10.53
C GLU A 46 21.26 -47.60 -9.41
N LEU A 47 20.93 -48.24 -8.29
CA LEU A 47 20.35 -47.60 -7.12
C LEU A 47 21.32 -46.59 -6.49
N SER A 48 22.60 -46.94 -6.36
CA SER A 48 23.64 -46.05 -5.86
C SER A 48 23.78 -44.80 -6.74
N GLY A 49 23.82 -44.98 -8.06
CA GLY A 49 23.83 -43.86 -9.02
C GLY A 49 22.58 -43.00 -8.93
N SER A 50 21.40 -43.60 -8.72
CA SER A 50 20.16 -42.85 -8.51
C SER A 50 20.19 -42.02 -7.22
N ASN A 51 20.70 -42.57 -6.12
CA ASN A 51 20.83 -41.84 -4.85
C ASN A 51 21.79 -40.66 -4.96
N ILE A 52 22.93 -40.82 -5.62
CA ILE A 52 23.88 -39.71 -5.84
C ILE A 52 23.22 -38.56 -6.62
N LYS A 53 22.42 -38.88 -7.65
CA LYS A 53 21.68 -37.85 -8.41
C LYS A 53 20.67 -37.13 -7.54
N LYS A 54 19.87 -37.87 -6.76
CA LYS A 54 18.89 -37.29 -5.83
C LYS A 54 19.54 -36.41 -4.77
N ASP A 55 20.68 -36.82 -4.21
CA ASP A 55 21.44 -36.00 -3.25
C ASP A 55 21.93 -34.70 -3.88
N GLY A 56 22.34 -34.74 -5.16
CA GLY A 56 22.68 -33.55 -5.93
C GLY A 56 21.49 -32.60 -6.10
N GLU A 57 20.32 -33.12 -6.46
CA GLU A 57 19.08 -32.35 -6.59
C GLU A 57 18.64 -31.74 -5.25
N ILE A 58 18.71 -32.51 -4.16
CA ILE A 58 18.39 -32.02 -2.80
C ILE A 58 19.31 -30.87 -2.42
N LYS A 59 20.62 -30.97 -2.68
CA LYS A 59 21.56 -29.87 -2.42
C LYS A 59 21.20 -28.62 -3.23
N LYS A 60 20.89 -28.77 -4.52
CA LYS A 60 20.48 -27.65 -5.38
C LYS A 60 19.21 -26.97 -4.87
N LEU A 61 18.20 -27.75 -4.48
CA LEU A 61 16.95 -27.24 -3.93
C LEU A 61 17.17 -26.49 -2.60
N LYS A 62 18.02 -27.01 -1.71
CA LYS A 62 18.39 -26.33 -0.45
C LYS A 62 19.03 -24.96 -0.70
N THR A 63 19.92 -24.87 -1.68
CA THR A 63 20.53 -23.59 -2.07
C THR A 63 19.47 -22.61 -2.59
N GLN A 64 18.58 -23.05 -3.49
CA GLN A 64 17.50 -22.21 -4.02
C GLN A 64 16.53 -21.71 -2.95
N ILE A 65 16.18 -22.54 -1.97
CA ILE A 65 15.36 -22.13 -0.82
C ILE A 65 16.06 -21.03 -0.02
N THR A 66 17.35 -21.23 0.28
CA THR A 66 18.14 -20.25 1.05
C THR A 66 18.23 -18.89 0.33
N GLU A 67 18.38 -18.89 -0.99
CA GLU A 67 18.39 -17.65 -1.79
C GLU A 67 17.03 -16.96 -1.79
N LYS A 68 15.93 -17.73 -1.90
CA LYS A 68 14.57 -17.19 -1.84
C LYS A 68 14.26 -16.58 -0.47
N ASP A 69 14.67 -17.22 0.62
CA ASP A 69 14.48 -16.70 1.98
C ASP A 69 15.21 -15.37 2.19
N LYS A 70 16.43 -15.24 1.67
CA LYS A 70 17.16 -13.96 1.70
C LYS A 70 16.42 -12.88 0.92
N LYS A 71 15.87 -13.20 -0.25
CA LYS A 71 15.10 -12.25 -1.05
C LYS A 71 13.81 -11.81 -0.37
N ILE A 72 13.09 -12.73 0.28
CA ILE A 72 11.89 -12.41 1.05
C ILE A 72 12.22 -11.41 2.17
N LYS A 73 13.27 -11.66 2.97
CA LYS A 73 13.68 -10.75 4.04
C LYS A 73 14.03 -9.34 3.55
N SER A 74 14.67 -9.23 2.38
CA SER A 74 14.96 -7.93 1.74
C SER A 74 13.67 -7.19 1.41
N LEU A 75 12.72 -7.87 0.77
CA LEU A 75 11.44 -7.27 0.38
C LEU A 75 10.58 -6.87 1.59
N GLU A 76 10.60 -7.66 2.66
CA GLU A 76 9.92 -7.30 3.92
C GLU A 76 10.48 -6.01 4.54
N THR A 77 11.80 -5.81 4.45
CA THR A 77 12.47 -4.60 4.93
C THR A 77 12.06 -3.39 4.10
N GLU A 78 12.14 -3.48 2.77
CA GLU A 78 11.72 -2.42 1.84
C GLU A 78 10.25 -2.04 2.03
N LEU A 79 9.37 -3.03 2.24
CA LEU A 79 7.95 -2.78 2.51
C LEU A 79 7.74 -2.02 3.82
N GLY A 80 8.52 -2.31 4.86
CA GLY A 80 8.50 -1.60 6.14
C GLY A 80 8.90 -0.13 6.00
N GLU A 81 9.94 0.14 5.22
CA GLU A 81 10.39 1.50 4.92
C GLU A 81 9.35 2.29 4.12
N LEU A 82 8.76 1.67 3.09
CA LEU A 82 7.70 2.28 2.28
C LEU A 82 6.46 2.61 3.11
N LYS A 83 6.01 1.71 3.99
CA LYS A 83 4.90 1.98 4.92
C LYS A 83 5.17 3.18 5.82
N THR A 84 6.40 3.29 6.33
CA THR A 84 6.81 4.43 7.16
C THR A 84 6.80 5.74 6.36
N LYS A 85 7.29 5.69 5.11
CA LYS A 85 7.28 6.85 4.21
C LYS A 85 5.85 7.30 3.88
N ILE A 86 4.95 6.36 3.57
CA ILE A 86 3.52 6.64 3.33
C ILE A 86 2.92 7.34 4.55
N LYS A 87 3.09 6.77 5.76
CA LYS A 87 2.56 7.37 6.99
C LYS A 87 3.08 8.80 7.25
N ASN A 88 4.34 9.06 6.89
CA ASN A 88 4.91 10.41 7.02
C ASN A 88 4.34 11.37 5.97
N LEU A 89 4.15 10.90 4.73
CA LEU A 89 3.51 11.69 3.66
C LEU A 89 2.03 11.97 3.98
N GLU A 90 1.28 11.01 4.51
CA GLU A 90 -0.09 11.19 4.97
C GLU A 90 -0.18 12.29 6.04
N LYS A 91 0.77 12.33 6.99
CA LYS A 91 0.86 13.42 7.98
C LYS A 91 1.19 14.77 7.37
N GLN A 92 1.93 14.81 6.26
CA GLN A 92 2.27 16.06 5.56
C GLN A 92 1.12 16.54 4.66
N LEU A 93 0.35 15.61 4.10
CA LEU A 93 -0.74 15.88 3.17
C LEU A 93 -2.09 16.12 3.86
N ASN A 94 -2.25 15.72 5.12
CA ASN A 94 -3.34 16.19 5.97
C ASN A 94 -2.87 17.40 6.81
N PRO A 95 -2.92 18.65 6.30
CA PRO A 95 -3.18 19.74 7.23
C PRO A 95 -4.51 19.39 7.87
N LYS A 96 -4.53 19.18 9.20
CA LYS A 96 -5.73 18.88 10.00
C LYS A 96 -6.99 19.37 9.28
N GLU A 97 -7.87 18.46 8.85
CA GLU A 97 -9.28 18.80 8.70
C GLU A 97 -9.66 19.42 10.04
N THR A 98 -9.68 20.75 10.09
CA THR A 98 -10.08 21.46 11.29
C THR A 98 -11.55 21.11 11.38
N PRO A 99 -12.02 20.41 12.44
CA PRO A 99 -13.43 20.08 12.57
C PRO A 99 -14.19 21.38 12.35
N GLN A 100 -15.11 21.40 11.39
CA GLN A 100 -15.90 22.59 11.09
C GLN A 100 -16.51 23.07 12.39
N LYS A 101 -16.02 24.21 12.89
CA LYS A 101 -16.41 24.71 14.20
C LYS A 101 -17.73 25.44 14.05
N ASP A 102 -18.72 25.10 14.88
CA ASP A 102 -20.03 25.75 14.83
C ASP A 102 -19.96 27.27 15.11
N LEU A 103 -18.95 27.70 15.88
CA LEU A 103 -18.71 29.10 16.22
C LEU A 103 -17.21 29.41 16.30
N ILE A 104 -16.77 30.39 15.51
CA ILE A 104 -15.40 30.89 15.42
C ILE A 104 -15.26 32.13 16.30
N LYS A 105 -14.45 32.03 17.35
CA LYS A 105 -14.10 33.16 18.25
C LYS A 105 -12.84 33.85 17.74
N LYS A 106 -12.58 35.08 18.19
CA LYS A 106 -11.32 35.78 17.86
C LYS A 106 -10.08 34.99 18.26
N SER A 107 -10.13 34.23 19.36
CA SER A 107 -9.05 33.34 19.80
C SER A 107 -8.77 32.16 18.87
N ASP A 108 -9.70 31.86 17.95
CA ASP A 108 -9.54 30.77 16.97
C ASP A 108 -8.87 31.26 15.68
N LEU A 109 -8.59 32.56 15.56
CA LEU A 109 -7.96 33.13 14.38
C LEU A 109 -6.43 32.97 14.44
N PRO A 110 -5.77 32.70 13.30
CA PRO A 110 -6.36 32.53 11.97
C PRO A 110 -7.12 31.20 11.84
N TYR A 111 -8.32 31.24 11.25
CA TYR A 111 -9.16 30.05 11.02
C TYR A 111 -9.18 29.69 9.54
N THR A 112 -8.96 28.42 9.19
CA THR A 112 -8.97 27.96 7.79
C THR A 112 -10.10 26.98 7.54
N HIS A 113 -10.90 27.26 6.51
CA HIS A 113 -11.83 26.34 5.89
C HIS A 113 -11.25 25.85 4.57
N THR A 114 -11.16 24.53 4.40
CA THR A 114 -10.65 23.89 3.19
C THR A 114 -11.79 23.12 2.52
N ALA A 115 -12.10 23.49 1.28
CA ALA A 115 -13.07 22.80 0.46
C ALA A 115 -12.44 21.55 -0.19
N LYS A 116 -13.28 20.56 -0.52
CA LYS A 116 -12.90 19.29 -1.17
C LYS A 116 -12.37 19.50 -2.59
N ASN A 117 -12.80 20.58 -3.24
CA ASN A 117 -12.26 20.99 -4.54
C ASN A 117 -10.83 21.58 -4.46
N GLY A 118 -10.22 21.60 -3.27
CA GLY A 118 -8.84 22.03 -3.06
C GLY A 118 -8.67 23.53 -2.88
N MET A 119 -9.76 24.32 -2.93
CA MET A 119 -9.72 25.72 -2.51
C MET A 119 -9.72 25.83 -0.98
N SER A 120 -9.12 26.89 -0.45
CA SER A 120 -9.21 27.20 0.97
C SER A 120 -9.41 28.68 1.23
N LEU A 121 -10.24 28.98 2.23
CA LEU A 121 -10.46 30.31 2.80
C LEU A 121 -9.87 30.34 4.22
N ARG A 122 -8.90 31.22 4.43
CA ARG A 122 -8.38 31.54 5.76
C ARG A 122 -8.89 32.90 6.20
N ILE A 123 -9.55 32.97 7.35
CA ILE A 123 -9.90 34.21 8.03
C ILE A 123 -8.73 34.57 8.94
N ASN A 124 -7.99 35.61 8.58
CA ASN A 124 -6.82 36.05 9.34
C ASN A 124 -7.23 36.89 10.56
N SER A 125 -8.15 37.82 10.34
CA SER A 125 -8.73 38.68 11.37
C SER A 125 -10.11 39.16 10.94
N TYR A 126 -10.91 39.66 11.89
CA TYR A 126 -12.11 40.41 11.58
C TYR A 126 -12.39 41.48 12.62
N GLU A 127 -13.07 42.54 12.17
CA GLU A 127 -13.67 43.58 12.99
C GLU A 127 -15.15 43.64 12.65
N ALA A 128 -16.02 43.59 13.66
CA ALA A 128 -17.47 43.68 13.47
C ALA A 128 -18.02 44.74 14.42
N THR A 129 -18.62 45.79 13.84
CA THR A 129 -19.24 46.90 14.57
C THR A 129 -20.58 47.25 13.94
N SER A 130 -21.34 48.16 14.56
CA SER A 130 -22.51 48.77 13.92
C SER A 130 -22.14 49.64 12.70
N GLY A 131 -20.89 50.09 12.60
CA GLY A 131 -20.39 50.91 11.49
C GLY A 131 -19.92 50.11 10.27
N GLY A 132 -19.52 48.86 10.46
CA GLY A 132 -18.97 48.01 9.39
C GLY A 132 -18.50 46.66 9.89
N ILE A 133 -18.47 45.68 8.99
CA ILE A 133 -17.72 44.43 9.19
C ILE A 133 -16.57 44.43 8.20
N LYS A 134 -15.35 44.24 8.69
CA LYS A 134 -14.14 44.05 7.89
C LYS A 134 -13.58 42.66 8.15
N LEU A 135 -13.42 41.87 7.10
CA LEU A 135 -12.79 40.56 7.13
C LEU A 135 -11.45 40.64 6.42
N ASN A 136 -10.34 40.36 7.11
CA ASN A 136 -9.07 40.11 6.43
C ASN A 136 -8.98 38.62 6.11
N ILE A 137 -8.96 38.29 4.82
CA ILE A 137 -9.02 36.91 4.36
C ILE A 137 -7.85 36.57 3.44
N THR A 138 -7.44 35.30 3.45
CA THR A 138 -6.56 34.71 2.44
C THR A 138 -7.31 33.62 1.69
N LEU A 139 -7.38 33.74 0.36
CA LEU A 139 -7.85 32.68 -0.52
C LEU A 139 -6.67 31.97 -1.16
N LYS A 140 -6.72 30.64 -1.24
CA LYS A 140 -5.65 29.82 -1.81
C LYS A 140 -6.20 28.66 -2.63
N ASN A 141 -5.58 28.42 -3.77
CA ASN A 141 -5.82 27.23 -4.57
C ASN A 141 -4.76 26.16 -4.22
N ASN A 142 -5.13 25.16 -3.41
CA ASN A 142 -4.26 24.04 -3.04
C ASN A 142 -4.37 22.87 -4.03
N SER A 143 -5.21 22.97 -5.04
CA SER A 143 -5.38 21.91 -6.03
C SER A 143 -4.19 21.82 -6.98
N THR A 144 -4.08 20.67 -7.65
CA THR A 144 -3.14 20.49 -8.77
C THR A 144 -3.70 21.00 -10.09
N VAL A 145 -4.96 21.41 -10.12
CA VAL A 145 -5.63 21.94 -11.31
C VAL A 145 -5.33 23.43 -11.40
N SER A 146 -4.51 23.79 -12.39
CA SER A 146 -4.06 25.17 -12.61
C SER A 146 -5.19 26.12 -13.02
N ASP A 147 -6.32 25.57 -13.45
CA ASP A 147 -7.30 26.32 -14.21
C ASP A 147 -8.49 26.70 -13.31
N LYS A 148 -8.40 27.93 -12.80
CA LYS A 148 -9.52 28.80 -12.42
C LYS A 148 -10.14 28.65 -11.02
N GLY A 149 -9.37 28.93 -9.96
CA GLY A 149 -9.95 29.26 -8.67
C GLY A 149 -10.59 30.65 -8.72
N ASP A 150 -11.92 30.75 -8.78
CA ASP A 150 -12.62 32.03 -8.96
C ASP A 150 -12.77 32.76 -7.62
N ILE A 151 -12.44 34.05 -7.60
CA ILE A 151 -12.53 34.91 -6.42
C ILE A 151 -13.80 35.74 -6.54
N MET A 152 -14.90 35.21 -6.03
CA MET A 152 -16.21 35.88 -6.05
C MET A 152 -16.62 36.41 -4.68
N THR A 153 -15.71 37.06 -3.96
CA THR A 153 -15.95 37.59 -2.60
C THR A 153 -17.11 38.59 -2.52
N SER A 154 -17.42 39.27 -3.62
CA SER A 154 -18.56 40.19 -3.74
C SER A 154 -19.93 39.50 -3.81
N THR A 155 -19.95 38.19 -4.10
CA THR A 155 -21.18 37.37 -4.10
C THR A 155 -21.49 36.76 -2.75
N TRP A 156 -20.57 36.88 -1.80
CA TRP A 156 -20.75 36.33 -0.46
C TRP A 156 -21.70 37.19 0.35
N GLU A 157 -22.36 36.56 1.31
CA GLU A 157 -23.38 37.19 2.13
C GLU A 157 -23.01 37.08 3.61
N ILE A 158 -23.17 38.18 4.35
CA ILE A 158 -23.12 38.14 5.81
C ILE A 158 -24.54 38.27 6.35
N TYR A 159 -24.92 37.39 7.26
CA TYR A 159 -26.18 37.44 8.00
C TYR A 159 -25.93 37.76 9.47
N ASP A 160 -26.57 38.80 10.01
CA ASP A 160 -26.40 39.22 11.41
C ASP A 160 -27.41 38.57 12.38
N GLY A 161 -28.11 37.52 11.94
CA GLY A 161 -29.18 36.89 12.69
C GLY A 161 -30.57 37.45 12.37
N LYS A 162 -30.66 38.59 11.67
CA LYS A 162 -31.92 39.18 11.22
C LYS A 162 -31.93 39.60 9.76
N ASN A 163 -30.87 40.26 9.31
CA ASN A 163 -30.75 40.83 7.97
C ASN A 163 -29.48 40.35 7.28
N THR A 164 -29.55 40.23 5.95
CA THR A 164 -28.36 40.12 5.11
C THR A 164 -27.71 41.50 4.99
N LEU A 165 -26.43 41.58 5.31
CA LEU A 165 -25.62 42.79 5.27
C LEU A 165 -25.10 43.00 3.86
N LYS A 166 -25.18 44.25 3.40
CA LYS A 166 -24.76 44.63 2.05
C LYS A 166 -23.23 44.60 1.94
N PHE A 167 -22.70 43.93 0.90
CA PHE A 167 -21.32 44.11 0.46
C PHE A 167 -21.06 45.59 0.13
N LEU A 168 -19.95 46.12 0.63
CA LEU A 168 -19.56 47.51 0.37
C LEU A 168 -18.37 47.59 -0.54
N ASP A 169 -17.30 46.87 -0.20
CA ASP A 169 -16.02 47.00 -0.89
C ASP A 169 -15.10 45.81 -0.62
N GLN A 170 -14.01 45.70 -1.38
CA GLN A 170 -12.92 44.75 -1.16
C GLN A 170 -11.62 45.32 -1.73
N ASP A 171 -10.48 44.86 -1.22
CA ASP A 171 -9.17 45.27 -1.76
C ASP A 171 -9.02 44.92 -3.25
N ASP A 172 -8.34 45.80 -3.99
CA ASP A 172 -8.08 45.68 -5.44
C ASP A 172 -7.47 44.34 -5.86
N THR A 173 -6.70 43.71 -4.96
CA THR A 173 -6.10 42.41 -5.21
C THR A 173 -7.10 41.30 -5.53
N PHE A 174 -8.37 41.44 -5.13
CA PHE A 174 -9.43 40.50 -5.48
C PHE A 174 -10.12 40.83 -6.80
N TRP A 175 -9.97 42.05 -7.32
CA TRP A 175 -10.46 42.46 -8.65
C TRP A 175 -9.44 42.19 -9.75
N ASP A 176 -8.14 42.35 -9.46
CA ASP A 176 -7.06 42.25 -10.44
C ASP A 176 -6.68 40.80 -10.81
N ILE A 177 -7.19 39.82 -10.08
CA ILE A 177 -6.89 38.40 -10.31
C ILE A 177 -8.10 37.76 -10.97
N ASP A 178 -7.98 37.51 -12.28
CA ASP A 178 -9.01 36.76 -13.02
C ASP A 178 -9.28 35.39 -12.37
N TYR A 179 -8.20 34.69 -11.96
CA TYR A 179 -8.28 33.43 -11.23
C TYR A 179 -7.03 33.09 -10.43
N LEU A 180 -7.20 32.36 -9.32
CA LEU A 180 -6.11 31.75 -8.55
C LEU A 180 -5.61 30.47 -9.22
N ARG A 181 -4.34 30.47 -9.66
CA ARG A 181 -3.66 29.28 -10.18
C ARG A 181 -3.26 28.35 -9.05
N ALA A 182 -3.01 27.09 -9.39
CA ALA A 182 -2.51 26.07 -8.47
C ALA A 182 -1.31 26.59 -7.66
N GLY A 183 -1.40 26.49 -6.33
CA GLY A 183 -0.39 26.94 -5.38
C GLY A 183 -0.40 28.44 -5.06
N GLN A 184 -1.16 29.27 -5.79
CA GLN A 184 -1.25 30.71 -5.50
C GLN A 184 -2.19 30.99 -4.33
N GLU A 185 -1.87 32.07 -3.62
CA GLU A 185 -2.70 32.63 -2.57
C GLU A 185 -2.77 34.17 -2.72
N VAL A 186 -3.92 34.73 -2.35
CA VAL A 186 -4.18 36.17 -2.33
C VAL A 186 -4.75 36.54 -0.96
N THR A 187 -4.36 37.69 -0.43
CA THR A 187 -4.83 38.18 0.87
C THR A 187 -5.28 39.62 0.75
N GLY A 188 -6.43 39.94 1.36
CA GLY A 188 -6.98 41.30 1.36
C GLY A 188 -8.17 41.43 2.30
N ASP A 189 -8.64 42.66 2.45
CA ASP A 189 -9.82 43.01 3.20
C ASP A 189 -11.09 42.93 2.34
N VAL A 190 -12.17 42.45 2.95
CA VAL A 190 -13.53 42.47 2.40
C VAL A 190 -14.45 43.17 3.39
N ILE A 191 -15.21 44.15 2.92
CA ILE A 191 -15.94 45.11 3.74
C ILE A 191 -17.45 45.00 3.47
N TYR A 192 -18.21 44.86 4.55
CA TYR A 192 -19.66 44.82 4.54
C TYR A 192 -20.23 45.92 5.43
N LYS A 193 -21.51 46.23 5.20
CA LYS A 193 -22.29 47.10 6.08
C LYS A 193 -22.27 46.55 7.51
N GLY A 194 -22.26 47.45 8.49
CA GLY A 194 -22.25 47.08 9.89
C GLY A 194 -23.49 46.33 10.35
N LEU A 195 -23.36 45.70 11.52
CA LEU A 195 -24.43 44.94 12.17
C LEU A 195 -25.66 45.83 12.37
N THR A 196 -26.83 45.33 11.97
CA THR A 196 -28.10 46.08 12.06
C THR A 196 -28.84 45.83 13.38
N THR A 197 -28.35 44.88 14.17
CA THR A 197 -28.91 44.50 15.46
C THR A 197 -27.80 44.31 16.49
N THR A 198 -28.16 44.40 17.78
CA THR A 198 -27.29 43.95 18.87
C THR A 198 -27.27 42.42 18.87
N THR A 199 -26.37 41.85 18.09
CA THR A 199 -26.12 40.42 18.00
C THR A 199 -24.72 40.10 18.52
N ASN A 200 -24.56 38.90 19.09
CA ASN A 200 -23.26 38.40 19.52
C ASN A 200 -22.59 37.57 18.43
N THR A 201 -23.24 37.35 17.30
CA THR A 201 -22.70 36.58 16.18
C THR A 201 -23.09 37.13 14.81
N PHE A 202 -22.29 36.80 13.79
CA PHE A 202 -22.69 36.93 12.39
C PHE A 202 -22.25 35.68 11.63
N THR A 203 -22.93 35.36 10.53
CA THR A 203 -22.61 34.19 9.69
C THR A 203 -22.24 34.66 8.29
N LEU A 204 -21.07 34.23 7.83
CA LEU A 204 -20.62 34.37 6.44
C LEU A 204 -21.06 33.14 5.64
N TYR A 205 -21.75 33.39 4.54
CA TYR A 205 -22.11 32.41 3.52
C TYR A 205 -21.38 32.75 2.23
N GLY A 206 -20.89 31.74 1.54
CA GLY A 206 -20.25 31.91 0.24
C GLY A 206 -19.94 30.57 -0.39
N SER A 207 -19.23 30.63 -1.51
CA SER A 207 -18.77 29.44 -2.22
C SER A 207 -17.32 29.60 -2.62
N LEU A 208 -16.57 28.51 -2.55
CA LEU A 208 -15.22 28.40 -3.09
C LEU A 208 -15.29 27.69 -4.42
N TRP A 209 -15.01 28.43 -5.50
CA TRP A 209 -15.13 27.95 -6.86
C TRP A 209 -13.79 27.46 -7.38
N GLN A 210 -13.81 26.27 -7.97
CA GLN A 210 -12.72 25.71 -8.76
C GLN A 210 -13.30 25.24 -10.10
N TYR A 211 -13.10 26.04 -11.16
CA TYR A 211 -13.63 25.76 -12.49
C TYR A 211 -15.16 25.61 -12.52
N ILE A 212 -15.69 24.38 -12.61
CA ILE A 212 -17.14 24.07 -12.59
C ILE A 212 -17.62 23.55 -11.23
N ASP A 213 -16.69 23.28 -10.32
CA ASP A 213 -17.01 22.76 -9.00
C ASP A 213 -17.05 23.89 -7.97
N ALA A 214 -18.19 24.04 -7.31
CA ALA A 214 -18.43 25.06 -6.31
C ALA A 214 -18.79 24.39 -4.99
N GLU A 215 -17.98 24.63 -3.96
CA GLU A 215 -18.28 24.17 -2.61
C GLU A 215 -18.78 25.34 -1.77
N GLU A 216 -20.04 25.26 -1.36
CA GLU A 216 -20.63 26.22 -0.43
C GLU A 216 -20.06 26.05 0.97
N PHE A 217 -19.85 27.17 1.65
CA PHE A 217 -19.43 27.20 3.04
C PHE A 217 -20.32 28.08 3.89
N LYS A 218 -20.37 27.76 5.19
CA LYS A 218 -21.07 28.51 6.23
C LYS A 218 -20.18 28.63 7.46
N LEU A 219 -19.78 29.84 7.79
CA LEU A 219 -18.91 30.14 8.93
C LEU A 219 -19.59 31.14 9.87
N THR A 220 -19.77 30.78 11.14
CA THR A 220 -20.38 31.67 12.15
C THR A 220 -19.29 32.20 13.07
N PHE A 221 -19.28 33.52 13.30
CA PHE A 221 -18.29 34.22 14.11
C PHE A 221 -18.93 34.83 15.35
N SER A 222 -18.18 34.88 16.45
CA SER A 222 -18.49 35.73 17.60
C SER A 222 -18.24 37.20 17.26
N VAL A 223 -19.01 38.14 17.81
CA VAL A 223 -18.72 39.58 17.70
C VAL A 223 -17.79 40.03 18.84
N GLU A 224 -17.88 39.37 19.99
CA GLU A 224 -17.04 39.58 21.19
C GLU A 224 -15.61 39.08 20.98
#